data_AF-A0AB38YPY5-F1
#
_entry.id   AF-A0AB38YPY5-F1
#
_cell.length_a   1.000
_cell.length_b   1.000
_cell.length_c   1.000
_cell.angle_alpha   90.00
_cell.angle_beta   90.00
_cell.angle_gamma   90.00
#
_symmetry.space_group_name_H-M   'P 1'
#
loop_
_entity.id
_entity.type
_entity.pdbx_description
1 polymer ?
#
loop_
_entity_poly.entity_id
_entity_poly.type
_entity_poly.pdbx_seq_one_letter_code
_entity_poly.pdbx_strand_id
1 'polypeptide(L)'
;MENVECIFNSIKLHEHQQDEKCYFDPIRYFLVQKTPEEEVRQKTIIFLQKKLGIPIERIRVEEPMCHVKNGLRGRADIVVYRDDNQEEVLLVIECKASHIDVECNMVLDQAIRYRDVLDAEYIMLINGINAVVYQFKNGRYKEVNKIPTYQELLKSKVKFIKANKDKPYTFEDIKSKRLQNKFLNMGYIGEDSPEENYEFYLNFLNLLLLKKISSPKILEKIGVMEDCFRGFTFFGNRGGGSYQNWTRLFIAQDYEGKDQVLGISICATAHTENDPHWGNSIGRTQLNISITNKETRHHSLQLNLDKFCQFDSDTNMIEITHNGAITRGRDGALPKKELLAYVQKRAPELVKNDRIHLGCLDRSRLLEWRNPNVQSFIRNLLRYAVLRDGFRSEYKKSK
;
A
#
# COMPACT_ATOMS: atom_id res chain seq x y z
N MET A 1 -28.36 8.94 -21.65
CA MET A 1 -26.99 8.78 -21.15
C MET A 1 -26.99 9.11 -19.68
N GLU A 2 -26.48 8.23 -18.81
CA GLU A 2 -26.14 8.66 -17.45
C GLU A 2 -25.18 9.85 -17.56
N ASN A 3 -25.46 10.94 -16.86
CA ASN A 3 -24.65 12.15 -16.96
C ASN A 3 -23.31 11.92 -16.23
N VAL A 4 -22.31 11.41 -16.97
CA VAL A 4 -20.95 11.14 -16.50
C VAL A 4 -20.36 12.40 -15.87
N GLU A 5 -20.56 13.56 -16.48
CA GLU A 5 -20.12 14.85 -15.97
C GLU A 5 -20.66 15.14 -14.56
N CYS A 6 -21.96 14.97 -14.32
CA CYS A 6 -22.54 15.15 -12.99
C CYS A 6 -21.92 14.19 -11.95
N ILE A 7 -21.67 12.93 -12.33
CA ILE A 7 -21.04 11.96 -11.43
C ILE A 7 -19.60 12.40 -11.12
N PHE A 8 -18.82 12.75 -12.14
CA PHE A 8 -17.42 13.16 -11.98
C PHE A 8 -17.29 14.46 -11.18
N ASN A 9 -18.21 15.41 -11.36
CA ASN A 9 -18.27 16.64 -10.57
C ASN A 9 -18.63 16.39 -9.10
N SER A 10 -19.34 15.30 -8.79
CA SER A 10 -19.64 14.91 -7.41
C SER A 10 -18.48 14.21 -6.69
N ILE A 11 -17.50 13.68 -7.43
CA ILE A 11 -16.34 12.99 -6.86
C ILE A 11 -15.32 14.02 -6.39
N LYS A 12 -15.03 14.01 -5.09
CA LYS A 12 -13.97 14.83 -4.49
C LYS A 12 -12.70 14.02 -4.32
N LEU A 13 -11.59 14.55 -4.82
CA LEU A 13 -10.24 14.04 -4.57
C LEU A 13 -9.57 14.94 -3.52
N HIS A 14 -8.78 14.34 -2.64
CA HIS A 14 -7.97 15.09 -1.69
C HIS A 14 -6.64 15.49 -2.34
N GLU A 15 -6.34 16.78 -2.31
CA GLU A 15 -5.06 17.30 -2.80
C GLU A 15 -4.00 17.20 -1.70
N HIS A 16 -2.80 16.79 -2.10
CA HIS A 16 -1.61 16.72 -1.27
C HIS A 16 -0.52 17.60 -1.88
N GLN A 17 0.41 18.06 -1.06
CA GLN A 17 1.48 18.96 -1.46
C GLN A 17 2.84 18.28 -1.30
N GLN A 18 3.43 17.84 -2.40
CA GLN A 18 4.84 17.46 -2.47
C GLN A 18 5.62 18.62 -3.09
N ASP A 19 6.41 18.38 -4.14
CA ASP A 19 6.99 19.45 -4.97
C ASP A 19 5.90 20.16 -5.81
N GLU A 20 4.86 19.41 -6.17
CA GLU A 20 3.67 19.90 -6.84
C GLU A 20 2.40 19.36 -6.16
N LYS A 21 1.24 19.82 -6.62
CA LYS A 21 -0.04 19.25 -6.20
C LYS A 21 -0.16 17.81 -6.68
N CYS A 22 -0.55 16.92 -5.78
CA CYS A 22 -0.68 15.50 -6.04
C CYS A 22 -2.01 14.94 -5.55
N TYR A 23 -2.37 13.77 -6.06
CA TYR A 23 -3.44 12.91 -5.54
C TYR A 23 -2.83 11.61 -5.00
N PHE A 24 -3.46 10.99 -4.00
CA PHE A 24 -3.12 9.63 -3.62
C PHE A 24 -3.75 8.63 -4.59
N ASP A 25 -2.95 7.77 -5.22
CA ASP A 25 -3.46 6.68 -6.05
C ASP A 25 -3.71 5.42 -5.19
N PRO A 26 -4.97 4.97 -5.05
CA PRO A 26 -5.33 3.87 -4.17
C PRO A 26 -5.00 2.48 -4.72
N ILE A 27 -4.49 2.38 -5.95
CA ILE A 27 -4.09 1.12 -6.58
C ILE A 27 -2.57 1.01 -6.63
N ARG A 28 -1.88 2.12 -6.94
CA ARG A 28 -0.42 2.18 -7.01
C ARG A 28 0.24 2.50 -5.67
N TYR A 29 -0.52 3.03 -4.70
CA TYR A 29 -0.12 3.32 -3.32
C TYR A 29 1.00 4.37 -3.17
N PHE A 30 0.98 5.42 -4.00
CA PHE A 30 1.89 6.56 -3.90
C PHE A 30 1.20 7.85 -4.40
N LEU A 31 1.81 9.02 -4.13
CA LEU A 31 1.31 10.31 -4.61
C LEU A 31 1.63 10.54 -6.09
N VAL A 32 0.61 10.85 -6.89
CA VAL A 32 0.69 11.09 -8.34
C VAL A 32 0.42 12.55 -8.64
N GLN A 33 1.20 13.14 -9.55
CA GLN A 33 1.09 14.55 -9.94
C GLN A 33 -0.30 14.87 -10.47
N LYS A 34 -0.89 15.98 -10.03
CA LYS A 34 -2.20 16.47 -10.49
C LYS A 34 -2.08 17.01 -11.92
N THR A 35 -2.30 16.14 -12.90
CA THR A 35 -2.53 16.54 -14.30
C THR A 35 -4.02 16.43 -14.64
N PRO A 36 -4.53 17.12 -15.68
CA PRO A 36 -5.92 17.01 -16.08
C PRO A 36 -6.35 15.57 -16.42
N GLU A 37 -5.46 14.80 -17.05
CA GLU A 37 -5.70 13.38 -17.37
C GLU A 37 -5.67 12.50 -16.11
N GLU A 38 -4.72 12.76 -15.19
CA GLU A 38 -4.63 12.02 -13.93
C GLU A 38 -5.86 12.28 -13.04
N GLU A 39 -6.40 13.50 -13.03
CA GLU A 39 -7.65 13.79 -12.32
C GLU A 39 -8.81 12.94 -12.83
N VAL A 40 -8.95 12.82 -14.16
CA VAL A 40 -9.95 11.94 -14.78
C VAL A 40 -9.69 10.49 -14.39
N ARG A 41 -8.43 10.01 -14.47
CA ARG A 41 -8.04 8.65 -14.10
C ARG A 41 -8.42 8.32 -12.65
N GLN A 42 -8.08 9.19 -11.69
CA GLN A 42 -8.43 9.00 -10.28
C GLN A 42 -9.95 9.02 -10.03
N LYS A 43 -10.69 9.91 -10.69
CA LYS A 43 -12.16 9.91 -10.65
C LYS A 43 -12.75 8.65 -11.29
N THR A 44 -12.17 8.16 -12.37
CA THR A 44 -12.56 6.90 -13.02
C THR A 44 -12.41 5.72 -12.06
N ILE A 45 -11.29 5.61 -11.33
CA ILE A 45 -11.11 4.53 -10.31
C ILE A 45 -12.25 4.54 -9.27
N ILE A 46 -12.68 5.72 -8.82
CA ILE A 46 -13.81 5.87 -7.88
C ILE A 46 -15.14 5.51 -8.57
N PHE A 47 -15.35 5.95 -9.81
CA PHE A 47 -16.53 5.64 -10.62
C PHE A 47 -16.70 4.12 -10.81
N LEU A 48 -15.63 3.41 -11.19
CA LEU A 48 -15.64 1.95 -11.36
C LEU A 48 -16.08 1.24 -10.08
N GLN A 49 -15.53 1.64 -8.93
CA GLN A 49 -15.86 1.03 -7.65
C GLN A 49 -17.27 1.37 -7.16
N LYS A 50 -17.63 2.65 -7.17
CA LYS A 50 -18.86 3.15 -6.52
C LYS A 50 -20.10 3.05 -7.39
N LYS A 51 -19.96 3.17 -8.72
CA LYS A 51 -21.08 3.13 -9.67
C LYS A 51 -21.17 1.81 -10.40
N LEU A 52 -20.04 1.31 -10.93
CA LEU A 52 -20.07 0.04 -11.67
C LEU A 52 -19.98 -1.19 -10.76
N GLY A 53 -19.48 -1.03 -9.53
CA GLY A 53 -19.37 -2.12 -8.55
C GLY A 53 -18.17 -3.04 -8.80
N ILE A 54 -17.13 -2.53 -9.48
CA ILE A 54 -15.90 -3.27 -9.76
C ILE A 54 -15.04 -3.32 -8.49
N PRO A 55 -14.67 -4.51 -7.98
CA PRO A 55 -13.75 -4.63 -6.85
C PRO A 55 -12.38 -4.03 -7.17
N ILE A 56 -11.80 -3.27 -6.24
CA ILE A 56 -10.49 -2.61 -6.45
C ILE A 56 -9.38 -3.63 -6.74
N GLU A 57 -9.50 -4.83 -6.19
CA GLU A 57 -8.56 -5.93 -6.37
C GLU A 57 -8.45 -6.33 -7.84
N ARG A 58 -9.51 -6.16 -8.63
CA ARG A 58 -9.56 -6.49 -10.06
C ARG A 58 -9.16 -5.33 -10.97
N ILE A 59 -8.69 -4.21 -10.40
CA ILE A 59 -8.26 -3.04 -11.17
C ILE A 59 -6.73 -2.95 -11.14
N ARG A 60 -6.14 -2.67 -12.30
CA ARG A 60 -4.75 -2.25 -12.47
C ARG A 60 -4.69 -0.90 -13.14
N VAL A 61 -3.67 -0.13 -12.80
CA VAL A 61 -3.48 1.25 -13.29
C VAL A 61 -2.09 1.33 -13.88
N GLU A 62 -2.00 1.92 -15.08
CA GLU A 62 -0.77 2.10 -15.85
C GLU A 62 -0.08 0.76 -16.16
N GLU A 63 -0.85 -0.21 -16.63
CA GLU A 63 -0.38 -1.58 -16.90
C GLU A 63 0.57 -1.60 -18.11
N PRO A 64 1.86 -1.91 -17.92
CA PRO A 64 2.84 -1.94 -19.02
C PRO A 64 2.60 -3.11 -19.99
N MET A 65 2.58 -2.83 -21.29
CA MET A 65 2.35 -3.87 -22.31
C MET A 65 3.46 -4.94 -22.35
N CYS A 66 4.66 -4.60 -21.86
CA CYS A 66 5.77 -5.53 -21.77
C CYS A 66 5.54 -6.68 -20.77
N HIS A 67 4.63 -6.53 -19.80
CA HIS A 67 4.27 -7.62 -18.89
C HIS A 67 3.53 -8.75 -19.61
N VAL A 68 2.81 -8.42 -20.69
CA VAL A 68 2.05 -9.39 -21.48
C VAL A 68 2.93 -9.99 -22.57
N LYS A 69 3.69 -9.14 -23.28
CA LYS A 69 4.57 -9.57 -24.35
C LYS A 69 5.86 -8.75 -24.37
N ASN A 70 6.99 -9.45 -24.19
CA ASN A 70 8.32 -8.85 -24.22
C ASN A 70 8.54 -8.01 -25.49
N GLY A 71 9.06 -6.80 -25.31
CA GLY A 71 9.37 -5.86 -26.39
C GLY A 71 8.26 -4.89 -26.78
N LEU A 72 7.02 -5.08 -26.30
CA LEU A 72 5.96 -4.10 -26.52
C LEU A 72 6.15 -2.85 -25.66
N ARG A 73 5.86 -1.69 -26.27
CA ARG A 73 5.92 -0.37 -25.63
C ARG A 73 4.53 0.15 -25.31
N GLY A 74 4.46 1.04 -24.32
CA GLY A 74 3.22 1.69 -23.89
C GLY A 74 2.59 1.01 -22.68
N ARG A 75 1.53 1.64 -22.20
CA ARG A 75 0.79 1.22 -21.01
C ARG A 75 -0.69 1.52 -21.21
N ALA A 76 -1.54 0.65 -20.68
CA ALA A 76 -2.97 0.91 -20.60
C ALA A 76 -3.27 1.69 -19.31
N ASP A 77 -4.10 2.72 -19.40
CA ASP A 77 -4.37 3.59 -18.23
C ASP A 77 -5.01 2.82 -17.09
N ILE A 78 -6.09 2.09 -17.38
CA ILE A 78 -6.75 1.21 -16.41
C ILE A 78 -7.14 -0.10 -17.09
N VAL A 79 -6.86 -1.21 -16.41
CA VAL A 79 -7.24 -2.56 -16.83
C VAL A 79 -8.10 -3.17 -15.75
N VAL A 80 -9.22 -3.78 -16.14
CA VAL A 80 -10.14 -4.48 -15.24
C VAL A 80 -10.16 -5.96 -15.60
N TYR A 81 -9.97 -6.81 -14.60
CA TYR A 81 -9.96 -8.26 -14.75
C TYR A 81 -11.32 -8.89 -14.41
N ARG A 82 -11.61 -10.02 -15.05
CA ARG A 82 -12.83 -10.79 -14.82
C ARG A 82 -12.81 -11.49 -13.47
N ASP A 83 -11.64 -11.95 -13.04
CA ASP A 83 -11.43 -12.81 -11.89
C ASP A 83 -10.44 -12.21 -10.87
N ASP A 84 -10.33 -12.84 -9.69
CA ASP A 84 -9.47 -12.38 -8.60
C ASP A 84 -7.98 -12.74 -8.81
N ASN A 85 -7.68 -13.76 -9.62
CA ASN A 85 -6.31 -14.15 -9.98
C ASN A 85 -5.72 -13.27 -11.07
N GLN A 86 -6.57 -12.49 -11.75
CA GLN A 86 -6.19 -11.55 -12.81
C GLN A 86 -5.64 -12.23 -14.05
N GLU A 87 -6.26 -13.35 -14.41
CA GLU A 87 -5.87 -14.14 -15.57
C GLU A 87 -6.58 -13.65 -16.84
N GLU A 88 -7.84 -13.21 -16.73
CA GLU A 88 -8.63 -12.77 -17.88
C GLU A 88 -8.95 -11.27 -17.81
N VAL A 89 -8.51 -10.53 -18.82
CA VAL A 89 -8.83 -9.10 -18.94
C VAL A 89 -10.26 -8.93 -19.46
N LEU A 90 -11.09 -8.22 -18.69
CA LEU A 90 -12.47 -7.93 -19.06
C LEU A 90 -12.59 -6.62 -19.84
N LEU A 91 -11.92 -5.57 -19.36
CA LEU A 91 -12.11 -4.21 -19.84
C LEU A 91 -10.79 -3.43 -19.82
N VAL A 92 -10.46 -2.79 -20.93
CA VAL A 92 -9.39 -1.79 -21.03
C VAL A 92 -10.01 -0.41 -21.08
N ILE A 93 -9.48 0.53 -20.29
CA ILE A 93 -9.98 1.89 -20.22
C ILE A 93 -8.87 2.86 -20.57
N GLU A 94 -9.15 3.79 -21.49
CA GLU A 94 -8.29 4.91 -21.83
C GLU A 94 -8.90 6.20 -21.26
N CYS A 95 -8.13 6.91 -20.45
CA CYS A 95 -8.52 8.16 -19.81
C CYS A 95 -7.91 9.33 -20.56
N LYS A 96 -8.69 10.38 -20.84
CA LYS A 96 -8.19 11.63 -21.41
C LYS A 96 -8.59 12.84 -20.56
N ALA A 97 -7.88 13.95 -20.71
CA ALA A 97 -8.29 15.21 -20.09
C ALA A 97 -9.67 15.65 -20.61
N SER A 98 -10.44 16.37 -19.79
CA SER A 98 -11.83 16.75 -20.10
C SER A 98 -12.04 17.54 -21.39
N HIS A 99 -11.02 18.27 -21.85
CA HIS A 99 -11.06 19.04 -23.09
C HIS A 99 -10.71 18.22 -24.35
N ILE A 100 -10.33 16.95 -24.20
CA ILE A 100 -10.01 16.05 -25.31
C ILE A 100 -11.25 15.24 -25.67
N ASP A 101 -11.62 15.26 -26.94
CA ASP A 101 -12.72 14.44 -27.46
C ASP A 101 -12.34 12.95 -27.50
N VAL A 102 -13.10 12.14 -26.75
CA VAL A 102 -12.87 10.69 -26.63
C VAL A 102 -13.46 9.90 -27.79
N GLU A 103 -14.37 10.49 -28.58
CA GLU A 103 -14.92 9.84 -29.78
C GLU A 103 -13.97 9.94 -30.99
N CYS A 104 -12.87 10.67 -30.85
CA CYS A 104 -11.84 10.76 -31.87
C CYS A 104 -11.20 9.38 -32.16
N ASN A 105 -11.12 9.02 -33.44
CA ASN A 105 -10.53 7.76 -33.90
C ASN A 105 -9.13 7.48 -33.31
N MET A 106 -8.30 8.51 -33.09
CA MET A 106 -6.96 8.30 -32.53
C MET A 106 -6.98 7.73 -31.11
N VAL A 107 -7.99 8.10 -30.30
CA VAL A 107 -8.18 7.60 -28.93
C VAL A 107 -8.69 6.16 -28.97
N LEU A 108 -9.65 5.89 -29.85
CA LEU A 108 -10.15 4.53 -30.10
C LEU A 108 -9.04 3.60 -30.60
N ASP A 109 -8.24 4.02 -31.57
CA ASP A 109 -7.12 3.25 -32.12
C ASP A 109 -6.07 2.93 -31.04
N GLN A 110 -5.84 3.86 -30.09
CA GLN A 110 -4.97 3.62 -28.95
C GLN A 110 -5.51 2.50 -28.06
N ALA A 111 -6.78 2.58 -27.70
CA ALA A 111 -7.41 1.57 -26.86
C ALA A 111 -7.52 0.20 -27.55
N ILE A 112 -7.78 0.18 -28.87
CA ILE A 112 -7.80 -1.05 -29.68
C ILE A 112 -6.43 -1.74 -29.64
N ARG A 113 -5.33 -0.99 -29.80
CA ARG A 113 -3.98 -1.57 -29.72
C ARG A 113 -3.73 -2.27 -28.39
N TYR A 114 -4.13 -1.64 -27.27
CA TYR A 114 -3.94 -2.24 -25.95
C TYR A 114 -4.87 -3.43 -25.71
N ARG A 115 -6.12 -3.32 -26.13
CA ARG A 115 -7.07 -4.43 -26.10
C ARG A 115 -6.53 -5.63 -26.88
N ASP A 116 -6.01 -5.44 -28.09
CA ASP A 116 -5.53 -6.54 -28.93
C ASP A 116 -4.32 -7.24 -28.31
N VAL A 117 -3.51 -6.51 -27.53
CA VAL A 117 -2.41 -7.08 -26.75
C VAL A 117 -2.92 -7.85 -25.52
N LEU A 118 -3.93 -7.31 -24.83
CA LEU A 118 -4.47 -7.85 -23.58
C LEU A 118 -5.62 -8.86 -23.76
N ASP A 119 -6.08 -9.04 -24.99
CA ASP A 119 -7.27 -9.83 -25.37
C ASP A 119 -8.55 -9.49 -24.57
N ALA A 120 -8.79 -8.20 -24.30
CA ALA A 120 -9.95 -7.79 -23.52
C ALA A 120 -11.27 -7.82 -24.32
N GLU A 121 -12.38 -8.13 -23.64
CA GLU A 121 -13.71 -8.17 -24.27
C GLU A 121 -14.29 -6.76 -24.53
N TYR A 122 -13.98 -5.81 -23.65
CA TYR A 122 -14.50 -4.45 -23.73
C TYR A 122 -13.39 -3.39 -23.74
N ILE A 123 -13.71 -2.25 -24.37
CA ILE A 123 -12.97 -1.00 -24.27
C ILE A 123 -13.89 0.08 -23.71
N MET A 124 -13.38 0.95 -22.87
CA MET A 124 -14.02 2.20 -22.46
C MET A 124 -13.11 3.39 -22.72
N LEU A 125 -13.64 4.44 -23.32
CA LEU A 125 -12.96 5.72 -23.47
C LEU A 125 -13.67 6.73 -22.58
N ILE A 126 -12.94 7.50 -21.76
CA ILE A 126 -13.54 8.41 -20.79
C ILE A 126 -12.71 9.67 -20.56
N ASN A 127 -13.36 10.84 -20.54
CA ASN A 127 -12.72 12.12 -20.22
C ASN A 127 -13.36 12.88 -19.05
N GLY A 128 -14.31 12.23 -18.36
CA GLY A 128 -15.06 12.82 -17.25
C GLY A 128 -16.22 13.73 -17.66
N ILE A 129 -16.41 13.99 -18.95
CA ILE A 129 -17.64 14.61 -19.50
C ILE A 129 -18.46 13.54 -20.22
N ASN A 130 -17.80 12.82 -21.13
CA ASN A 130 -18.35 11.73 -21.93
C ASN A 130 -17.64 10.42 -21.61
N ALA A 131 -18.35 9.31 -21.83
CA ALA A 131 -17.76 7.99 -21.84
C ALA A 131 -18.46 7.11 -22.88
N VAL A 132 -17.66 6.39 -23.67
CA VAL A 132 -18.13 5.47 -24.70
C VAL A 132 -17.54 4.09 -24.45
N VAL A 133 -18.36 3.06 -24.65
CA VAL A 133 -17.96 1.66 -24.42
C VAL A 133 -18.15 0.87 -25.70
N TYR A 134 -17.14 0.09 -26.08
CA TYR A 134 -17.20 -0.84 -27.19
C TYR A 134 -17.05 -2.27 -26.69
N GLN A 135 -17.90 -3.17 -27.17
CA GLN A 135 -17.70 -4.62 -27.04
C GLN A 135 -17.05 -5.14 -28.30
N PHE A 136 -15.99 -5.94 -28.15
CA PHE A 136 -15.47 -6.74 -29.24
C PHE A 136 -16.13 -8.12 -29.26
N LYS A 137 -16.82 -8.43 -30.36
CA LYS A 137 -17.46 -9.73 -30.54
C LYS A 137 -17.45 -10.13 -32.00
N ASN A 138 -17.05 -11.37 -32.28
CA ASN A 138 -16.99 -11.94 -33.63
C ASN A 138 -16.16 -11.08 -34.61
N GLY A 139 -15.01 -10.58 -34.17
CA GLY A 139 -14.12 -9.77 -35.01
C GLY A 139 -14.58 -8.33 -35.24
N ARG A 140 -15.65 -7.86 -34.59
CA ARG A 140 -16.22 -6.53 -34.79
C ARG A 140 -16.37 -5.78 -33.48
N TYR A 141 -16.11 -4.48 -33.54
CA TYR A 141 -16.44 -3.55 -32.46
C TYR A 141 -17.90 -3.12 -32.58
N LYS A 142 -18.61 -3.19 -31.47
CA LYS A 142 -19.99 -2.68 -31.34
C LYS A 142 -20.05 -1.74 -30.17
N GLU A 143 -20.48 -0.52 -30.42
CA GLU A 143 -20.76 0.43 -29.35
C GLU A 143 -21.90 -0.09 -28.46
N VAL A 144 -21.75 0.09 -27.16
CA VAL A 144 -22.74 -0.30 -26.16
C VAL A 144 -23.53 0.94 -25.78
N ASN A 145 -24.85 0.89 -25.95
CA ASN A 145 -25.76 2.03 -25.76
C ASN A 145 -25.73 2.67 -24.36
N LYS A 146 -25.22 1.96 -23.35
CA LYS A 146 -25.09 2.41 -21.97
C LYS A 146 -23.82 1.81 -21.37
N ILE A 147 -23.17 2.57 -20.48
CA ILE A 147 -22.08 2.06 -19.64
C ILE A 147 -22.60 0.90 -18.77
N PRO A 148 -22.17 -0.34 -19.01
CA PRO A 148 -22.67 -1.50 -18.28
C PRO A 148 -22.13 -1.53 -16.85
N THR A 149 -22.94 -2.00 -15.91
CA THR A 149 -22.50 -2.35 -14.56
C THR A 149 -21.56 -3.55 -14.60
N TYR A 150 -20.83 -3.81 -13.50
CA TYR A 150 -19.94 -4.95 -13.43
C TYR A 150 -20.67 -6.28 -13.66
N GLN A 151 -21.87 -6.45 -13.10
CA GLN A 151 -22.68 -7.65 -13.31
C GLN A 151 -23.10 -7.85 -14.77
N GLU A 152 -23.31 -6.76 -15.51
CA GLU A 152 -23.68 -6.82 -16.92
C GLU A 152 -22.48 -7.15 -17.81
N LEU A 153 -21.29 -6.59 -17.51
CA LEU A 153 -20.03 -6.93 -18.16
C LEU A 153 -19.69 -8.43 -17.99
N LEU A 154 -20.07 -9.01 -16.84
CA LEU A 154 -19.80 -10.41 -16.50
C LEU A 154 -20.81 -11.42 -17.06
N LYS A 155 -21.67 -11.10 -18.03
CA LYS A 155 -22.72 -12.05 -18.53
C LYS A 155 -22.21 -13.29 -19.30
N SER A 156 -20.98 -13.75 -19.02
CA SER A 156 -20.51 -15.14 -19.08
C SER A 156 -20.28 -15.65 -17.65
N LYS A 157 -21.01 -16.71 -17.22
CA LYS A 157 -21.13 -17.23 -15.83
C LYS A 157 -19.93 -16.95 -14.88
N VAL A 158 -19.94 -15.83 -14.16
CA VAL A 158 -18.99 -15.60 -13.05
C VAL A 158 -19.67 -15.87 -11.72
N LYS A 159 -19.02 -16.67 -10.87
CA LYS A 159 -19.43 -16.86 -9.47
C LYS A 159 -18.89 -15.70 -8.64
N PHE A 160 -19.77 -14.89 -8.07
CA PHE A 160 -19.39 -13.93 -7.05
C PHE A 160 -19.13 -14.67 -5.74
N ILE A 161 -17.88 -14.67 -5.27
CA ILE A 161 -17.62 -14.94 -3.86
C ILE A 161 -18.05 -13.68 -3.12
N LYS A 162 -19.01 -13.81 -2.21
CA LYS A 162 -19.43 -12.70 -1.36
C LYS A 162 -18.18 -12.23 -0.61
N ALA A 163 -17.76 -10.98 -0.82
CA ALA A 163 -16.64 -10.40 -0.09
C ALA A 163 -16.89 -10.63 1.41
N ASN A 164 -16.02 -11.43 2.04
CA ASN A 164 -16.06 -11.59 3.47
C ASN A 164 -15.76 -10.21 4.05
N LYS A 165 -16.71 -9.63 4.78
CA LYS A 165 -16.45 -8.40 5.52
C LYS A 165 -15.43 -8.77 6.58
N ASP A 166 -14.20 -8.32 6.37
CA ASP A 166 -13.15 -8.40 7.36
C ASP A 166 -13.61 -7.73 8.66
N LYS A 167 -13.77 -8.54 9.70
CA LYS A 167 -14.12 -8.11 11.06
C LYS A 167 -12.86 -8.22 11.92
N PRO A 168 -12.58 -7.24 12.80
CA PRO A 168 -11.50 -7.37 13.78
C PRO A 168 -11.67 -8.63 14.62
N TYR A 169 -10.55 -9.30 14.88
CA TYR A 169 -10.49 -10.45 15.79
C TYR A 169 -10.71 -10.01 17.23
N THR A 170 -11.38 -10.85 18.01
CA THR A 170 -11.48 -10.71 19.47
C THR A 170 -10.16 -11.08 20.14
N PHE A 171 -10.05 -10.79 21.45
CA PHE A 171 -8.87 -11.20 22.21
C PHE A 171 -8.74 -12.73 22.33
N GLU A 172 -9.86 -13.44 22.33
CA GLU A 172 -9.87 -14.91 22.35
C GLU A 172 -9.43 -15.50 21.00
N ASP A 173 -9.87 -14.88 19.89
CA ASP A 173 -9.48 -15.30 18.55
C ASP A 173 -7.96 -15.27 18.36
N ILE A 174 -7.28 -14.20 18.81
CA ILE A 174 -5.82 -14.05 18.67
C ILE A 174 -5.02 -15.03 19.53
N LYS A 175 -5.61 -15.55 20.61
CA LYS A 175 -5.03 -16.61 21.44
C LYS A 175 -5.14 -17.99 20.82
N SER A 176 -6.04 -18.16 19.86
CA SER A 176 -6.25 -19.44 19.19
C SER A 176 -5.00 -19.86 18.41
N LYS A 177 -4.45 -21.03 18.78
CA LYS A 177 -3.34 -21.67 18.02
C LYS A 177 -3.70 -21.88 16.55
N ARG A 178 -4.96 -22.17 16.25
CA ARG A 178 -5.45 -22.27 14.86
C ARG A 178 -5.24 -20.98 14.08
N LEU A 179 -5.54 -19.82 14.69
CA LEU A 179 -5.35 -18.53 14.04
C LEU A 179 -3.87 -18.18 13.93
N GLN A 180 -3.09 -18.41 14.99
CA GLN A 180 -1.64 -18.22 14.99
C GLN A 180 -0.96 -19.01 13.88
N ASN A 181 -1.25 -20.31 13.78
CA ASN A 181 -0.70 -21.17 12.73
C ASN A 181 -1.14 -20.74 11.33
N LYS A 182 -2.37 -20.21 11.18
CA LYS A 182 -2.82 -19.66 9.89
C LYS A 182 -1.94 -18.48 9.45
N PHE A 183 -1.67 -17.53 10.34
CA PHE A 183 -0.87 -16.35 10.02
C PHE A 183 0.62 -16.67 9.86
N LEU A 184 1.12 -17.66 10.60
CA LEU A 184 2.43 -18.28 10.39
C LEU A 184 2.55 -18.81 8.96
N ASN A 185 1.62 -19.67 8.53
CA ASN A 185 1.60 -20.26 7.18
C ASN A 185 1.38 -19.24 6.07
N MET A 186 0.77 -18.08 6.38
CA MET A 186 0.62 -16.96 5.45
C MET A 186 1.86 -16.06 5.36
N GLY A 187 2.92 -16.35 6.12
CA GLY A 187 4.17 -15.59 6.10
C GLY A 187 4.13 -14.26 6.86
N TYR A 188 3.17 -14.08 7.77
CA TYR A 188 3.11 -12.87 8.62
C TYR A 188 4.00 -12.95 9.86
N ILE A 189 4.21 -14.16 10.37
CA ILE A 189 5.00 -14.46 11.57
C ILE A 189 6.17 -15.33 11.11
N GLY A 190 7.37 -15.06 11.62
CA GLY A 190 8.55 -15.88 11.30
C GLY A 190 8.50 -17.24 12.00
N GLU A 191 8.87 -18.31 11.29
CA GLU A 191 8.84 -19.68 11.80
C GLU A 191 9.73 -19.93 13.02
N ASP A 192 10.84 -19.19 13.14
CA ASP A 192 11.74 -19.24 14.30
C ASP A 192 11.43 -18.19 15.36
N SER A 193 10.35 -17.42 15.19
CA SER A 193 9.95 -16.42 16.18
C SER A 193 9.39 -17.13 17.42
N PRO A 194 9.65 -16.63 18.65
CA PRO A 194 9.14 -17.26 19.87
C PRO A 194 7.60 -17.32 19.90
N GLU A 195 7.04 -18.51 20.14
CA GLU A 195 5.58 -18.73 20.12
C GLU A 195 4.83 -17.86 21.14
N GLU A 196 5.46 -17.54 22.28
CA GLU A 196 4.90 -16.68 23.31
C GLU A 196 4.61 -15.24 22.83
N ASN A 197 5.20 -14.84 21.70
CA ASN A 197 5.04 -13.52 21.11
C ASN A 197 3.96 -13.47 20.02
N TYR A 198 3.46 -14.62 19.55
CA TYR A 198 2.53 -14.70 18.42
C TYR A 198 1.23 -13.94 18.70
N GLU A 199 0.74 -13.99 19.94
CA GLU A 199 -0.45 -13.23 20.36
C GLU A 199 -0.25 -11.73 20.12
N PHE A 200 0.91 -11.18 20.46
CA PHE A 200 1.22 -9.76 20.25
C PHE A 200 1.31 -9.43 18.76
N TYR A 201 1.98 -10.27 17.96
CA TYR A 201 2.10 -10.06 16.51
C TYR A 201 0.73 -10.05 15.83
N LEU A 202 -0.15 -11.00 16.18
CA LEU A 202 -1.53 -11.03 15.71
C LEU A 202 -2.35 -9.85 16.18
N ASN A 203 -2.21 -9.43 17.45
CA ASN A 203 -2.90 -8.27 17.98
C ASN A 203 -2.54 -7.00 17.21
N PHE A 204 -1.26 -6.88 16.83
CA PHE A 204 -0.80 -5.75 16.03
C PHE A 204 -1.29 -5.82 14.57
N LEU A 205 -1.24 -6.99 13.93
CA LEU A 205 -1.86 -7.21 12.61
C LEU A 205 -3.36 -6.91 12.62
N ASN A 206 -4.08 -7.28 13.68
CA ASN A 206 -5.49 -6.98 13.86
C ASN A 206 -5.75 -5.47 13.90
N LEU A 207 -4.92 -4.71 14.63
CA LEU A 207 -4.98 -3.24 14.65
C LEU A 207 -4.76 -2.63 13.26
N LEU A 208 -3.71 -3.07 12.55
CA LEU A 208 -3.32 -2.52 11.25
C LEU A 208 -4.32 -2.89 10.14
N LEU A 209 -4.68 -4.16 10.03
CA LEU A 209 -5.40 -4.66 8.85
C LEU A 209 -6.92 -4.61 8.98
N LEU A 210 -7.47 -4.57 10.19
CA LEU A 210 -8.91 -4.77 10.42
C LEU A 210 -9.58 -3.61 11.15
N LYS A 211 -8.87 -2.88 12.02
CA LYS A 211 -9.45 -1.78 12.80
C LYS A 211 -9.44 -0.46 12.05
N LYS A 212 -10.57 0.24 12.06
CA LYS A 212 -10.72 1.59 11.49
C LYS A 212 -10.33 2.66 12.51
N ILE A 213 -9.76 3.76 12.02
CA ILE A 213 -9.56 4.97 12.84
C ILE A 213 -10.87 5.76 12.79
N SER A 214 -11.48 6.00 13.94
CA SER A 214 -12.83 6.57 14.05
C SER A 214 -12.87 8.08 14.26
N SER A 215 -11.71 8.74 14.41
CA SER A 215 -11.66 10.16 14.78
C SER A 215 -10.43 10.86 14.18
N PRO A 216 -10.60 12.05 13.55
CA PRO A 216 -9.48 12.87 13.07
C PRO A 216 -8.46 13.23 14.15
N LYS A 217 -8.88 13.40 15.41
CA LYS A 217 -7.97 13.63 16.55
C LYS A 217 -6.96 12.50 16.76
N ILE A 218 -7.26 11.28 16.32
CA ILE A 218 -6.31 10.17 16.41
C ILE A 218 -5.21 10.36 15.36
N LEU A 219 -5.57 10.77 14.14
CA LEU A 219 -4.62 11.05 13.05
C LEU A 219 -3.62 12.13 13.46
N GLU A 220 -4.12 13.23 14.04
CA GLU A 220 -3.30 14.31 14.61
C GLU A 220 -2.30 13.78 15.66
N LYS A 221 -2.77 12.97 16.60
CA LYS A 221 -1.93 12.41 17.67
C LYS A 221 -0.86 11.44 17.18
N ILE A 222 -1.12 10.73 16.07
CA ILE A 222 -0.12 9.85 15.44
C ILE A 222 0.75 10.56 14.40
N GLY A 223 0.50 11.85 14.15
CA GLY A 223 1.31 12.68 13.25
C GLY A 223 1.07 12.40 11.77
N VAL A 224 -0.16 12.06 11.39
CA VAL A 224 -0.55 11.82 9.99
C VAL A 224 -1.74 12.69 9.60
N MET A 225 -1.85 12.98 8.30
CA MET A 225 -2.93 13.79 7.73
C MET A 225 -4.11 12.93 7.28
N GLU A 226 -3.81 11.77 6.69
CA GLU A 226 -4.81 10.85 6.15
C GLU A 226 -4.48 9.39 6.46
N ASP A 227 -5.53 8.59 6.65
CA ASP A 227 -5.48 7.14 6.77
C ASP A 227 -6.07 6.53 5.49
N CYS A 228 -5.18 6.09 4.59
CA CYS A 228 -5.53 5.45 3.32
C CYS A 228 -5.94 3.98 3.49
N PHE A 229 -6.17 3.56 4.74
CA PHE A 229 -6.48 2.19 5.13
C PHE A 229 -5.35 1.23 4.75
N ARG A 230 -5.62 0.17 3.98
CA ARG A 230 -4.62 -0.86 3.66
C ARG A 230 -4.53 -1.13 2.16
N GLY A 231 -3.33 -1.45 1.72
CA GLY A 231 -3.01 -1.86 0.35
C GLY A 231 -2.07 -3.05 0.33
N PHE A 232 -2.09 -3.84 -0.74
CA PHE A 232 -1.13 -4.92 -0.95
C PHE A 232 0.09 -4.38 -1.69
N THR A 233 1.15 -4.10 -0.95
CA THR A 233 2.33 -3.40 -1.44
C THR A 233 3.47 -4.36 -1.77
N PHE A 234 4.27 -4.02 -2.78
CA PHE A 234 5.48 -4.73 -3.18
C PHE A 234 6.72 -3.88 -2.91
N PHE A 235 7.65 -4.40 -2.11
CA PHE A 235 8.95 -3.77 -1.86
C PHE A 235 10.09 -4.75 -2.13
N GLY A 236 10.89 -4.48 -3.16
CA GLY A 236 12.12 -5.23 -3.40
C GLY A 236 13.21 -4.87 -2.38
N ASN A 237 14.04 -5.83 -2.03
CA ASN A 237 15.29 -5.61 -1.31
C ASN A 237 16.50 -5.85 -2.22
N ARG A 238 17.67 -5.36 -1.81
CA ARG A 238 18.88 -5.45 -2.65
C ARG A 238 19.46 -6.85 -2.76
N GLY A 239 19.06 -7.80 -1.91
CA GLY A 239 19.49 -9.19 -2.03
C GLY A 239 18.72 -9.97 -3.09
N GLY A 240 17.67 -9.38 -3.70
CA GLY A 240 16.78 -10.07 -4.63
C GLY A 240 15.49 -10.61 -3.97
N GLY A 241 15.31 -10.39 -2.67
CA GLY A 241 14.06 -10.70 -1.98
C GLY A 241 13.00 -9.64 -2.27
N SER A 242 11.73 -10.02 -2.18
CA SER A 242 10.60 -9.09 -2.28
C SER A 242 9.67 -9.26 -1.08
N TYR A 243 9.21 -8.15 -0.54
CA TYR A 243 8.21 -8.09 0.51
C TYR A 243 6.86 -7.77 -0.14
N GLN A 244 5.99 -8.78 -0.18
CA GLN A 244 4.63 -8.66 -0.70
C GLN A 244 3.65 -8.76 0.46
N ASN A 245 3.26 -7.61 1.00
CA ASN A 245 2.55 -7.58 2.28
C ASN A 245 1.35 -6.64 2.23
N TRP A 246 0.32 -7.01 2.97
CA TRP A 246 -0.71 -6.06 3.37
C TRP A 246 -0.10 -5.02 4.31
N THR A 247 -0.29 -3.75 3.94
CA THR A 247 0.34 -2.61 4.59
C THR A 247 -0.73 -1.59 4.93
N ARG A 248 -0.73 -1.08 6.17
CA ARG A 248 -1.51 0.11 6.52
C ARG A 248 -0.83 1.34 5.95
N LEU A 249 -1.56 2.15 5.19
CA LEU A 249 -1.03 3.31 4.47
C LEU A 249 -1.55 4.60 5.10
N PHE A 250 -0.65 5.56 5.29
CA PHE A 250 -0.94 6.89 5.80
C PHE A 250 -0.30 7.94 4.89
N ILE A 251 -0.89 9.14 4.87
CA ILE A 251 -0.23 10.31 4.30
C ILE A 251 0.29 11.16 5.44
N ALA A 252 1.57 11.47 5.40
CA ALA A 252 2.27 12.28 6.38
C ALA A 252 3.37 13.11 5.70
N GLN A 253 3.92 14.07 6.43
CA GLN A 253 5.00 14.90 5.91
C GLN A 253 6.36 14.20 6.05
N ASP A 254 7.25 14.47 5.10
CA ASP A 254 8.66 14.13 5.16
C ASP A 254 9.47 15.10 6.04
N TYR A 255 10.79 14.93 6.04
CA TYR A 255 11.68 15.77 6.84
C TYR A 255 11.84 17.21 6.30
N GLU A 256 11.41 17.46 5.06
CA GLU A 256 11.37 18.78 4.41
C GLU A 256 9.95 19.40 4.46
N GLY A 257 8.97 18.70 5.04
CA GLY A 257 7.58 19.16 5.15
C GLY A 257 6.70 18.82 3.93
N LYS A 258 7.17 17.97 3.02
CA LYS A 258 6.45 17.53 1.81
C LYS A 258 5.60 16.29 2.10
N ASP A 259 4.40 16.24 1.54
CA ASP A 259 3.51 15.09 1.70
C ASP A 259 4.09 13.85 1.02
N GLN A 260 3.97 12.71 1.69
CA GLN A 260 4.40 11.40 1.22
C GLN A 260 3.52 10.29 1.80
N VAL A 261 3.59 9.11 1.20
CA VAL A 261 2.91 7.91 1.70
C VAL A 261 3.86 7.12 2.60
N LEU A 262 3.41 6.86 3.83
CA LEU A 262 4.06 5.98 4.79
C LEU A 262 3.25 4.69 4.92
N GLY A 263 3.94 3.55 4.93
CA GLY A 263 3.32 2.25 5.13
C GLY A 263 3.81 1.55 6.40
N ILE A 264 2.93 0.86 7.10
CA ILE A 264 3.25 -0.03 8.24
C ILE A 264 2.81 -1.45 7.90
N SER A 265 3.75 -2.40 7.91
CA SER A 265 3.45 -3.82 7.68
C SER A 265 4.24 -4.73 8.60
N ILE A 266 3.74 -5.94 8.81
CA ILE A 266 4.42 -7.00 9.56
C ILE A 266 4.54 -8.21 8.63
N CYS A 267 5.71 -8.83 8.59
CA CYS A 267 5.94 -10.05 7.82
C CYS A 267 7.04 -10.90 8.43
N ALA A 268 7.11 -12.17 8.02
CA ALA A 268 8.22 -13.05 8.27
C ALA A 268 9.43 -12.65 7.39
N THR A 269 10.64 -12.85 7.92
CA THR A 269 11.82 -13.09 7.08
C THR A 269 11.91 -14.58 6.76
N ALA A 270 12.56 -14.94 5.65
CA ALA A 270 12.77 -16.35 5.32
C ALA A 270 13.69 -17.01 6.36
N HIS A 271 13.37 -18.25 6.72
CA HIS A 271 14.34 -19.22 7.22
C HIS A 271 14.93 -19.93 6.01
N THR A 272 16.24 -20.15 6.02
CA THR A 272 16.91 -20.88 4.96
C THR A 272 17.97 -21.78 5.54
N GLU A 273 18.11 -22.98 4.98
CA GLU A 273 19.15 -23.94 5.33
C GLU A 273 19.94 -24.33 4.09
N ASN A 274 21.22 -24.00 4.09
CA ASN A 274 22.16 -24.22 3.00
C ASN A 274 21.65 -23.70 1.64
N ASP A 275 20.86 -22.63 1.65
CA ASP A 275 20.35 -22.04 0.41
C ASP A 275 21.52 -21.52 -0.43
N PRO A 276 21.61 -21.86 -1.72
CA PRO A 276 22.76 -21.51 -2.55
C PRO A 276 22.96 -20.00 -2.75
N HIS A 277 21.91 -19.20 -2.55
CA HIS A 277 21.95 -17.74 -2.69
C HIS A 277 21.94 -17.02 -1.35
N TRP A 278 21.13 -17.50 -0.39
CA TRP A 278 20.88 -16.85 0.90
C TRP A 278 21.65 -17.48 2.08
N GLY A 279 22.23 -18.66 1.90
CA GLY A 279 22.91 -19.42 2.95
C GLY A 279 21.95 -19.83 4.07
N ASN A 280 22.45 -19.78 5.31
CA ASN A 280 21.64 -20.04 6.49
C ASN A 280 21.04 -18.73 7.02
N SER A 281 19.73 -18.68 7.20
CA SER A 281 19.03 -17.54 7.78
C SER A 281 17.93 -18.01 8.71
N ILE A 282 17.54 -17.15 9.65
CA ILE A 282 16.53 -17.44 10.68
C ILE A 282 15.28 -16.62 10.33
N GLY A 283 14.14 -17.29 10.26
CA GLY A 283 12.83 -16.74 9.95
C GLY A 283 12.22 -15.99 11.13
N ARG A 284 12.40 -14.67 11.16
CA ARG A 284 11.97 -13.79 12.25
C ARG A 284 10.77 -12.93 11.88
N THR A 285 10.04 -12.45 12.88
CA THR A 285 8.96 -11.49 12.66
C THR A 285 9.53 -10.08 12.56
N GLN A 286 9.24 -9.39 11.46
CA GLN A 286 9.73 -8.04 11.16
C GLN A 286 8.58 -7.05 10.99
N LEU A 287 8.67 -5.91 11.70
CA LEU A 287 7.83 -4.74 11.49
C LEU A 287 8.54 -3.76 10.55
N ASN A 288 7.87 -3.40 9.46
CA ASN A 288 8.40 -2.56 8.41
C ASN A 288 7.70 -1.22 8.36
N ILE A 289 8.50 -0.16 8.18
CA ILE A 289 8.00 1.15 7.79
C ILE A 289 8.50 1.47 6.39
N SER A 290 7.58 1.53 5.44
CA SER A 290 7.87 1.90 4.06
C SER A 290 7.58 3.37 3.79
N ILE A 291 8.33 3.90 2.84
CA ILE A 291 8.08 5.21 2.22
C ILE A 291 7.90 4.97 0.73
N THR A 292 6.82 5.51 0.17
CA THR A 292 6.53 5.41 -1.26
C THR A 292 6.33 6.79 -1.88
N ASN A 293 7.07 7.02 -2.95
CA ASN A 293 6.84 8.11 -3.89
C ASN A 293 6.95 7.55 -5.33
N LYS A 294 6.85 8.44 -6.33
CA LYS A 294 6.92 8.05 -7.75
C LYS A 294 8.25 7.43 -8.15
N GLU A 295 9.35 7.84 -7.51
CA GLU A 295 10.72 7.44 -7.89
C GLU A 295 11.23 6.25 -7.08
N THR A 296 10.87 6.18 -5.81
CA THR A 296 11.42 5.24 -4.83
C THR A 296 10.32 4.63 -3.98
N ARG A 297 10.44 3.31 -3.79
CA ARG A 297 9.63 2.53 -2.85
C ARG A 297 10.59 1.68 -2.05
N HIS A 298 10.69 1.93 -0.75
CA HIS A 298 11.63 1.20 0.10
C HIS A 298 11.15 1.14 1.54
N HIS A 299 11.75 0.22 2.31
CA HIS A 299 11.63 0.22 3.76
C HIS A 299 12.66 1.19 4.36
N SER A 300 12.17 2.25 4.99
CA SER A 300 13.02 3.16 5.76
C SER A 300 13.50 2.50 7.06
N LEU A 301 12.61 1.74 7.71
CA LEU A 301 12.87 0.96 8.91
C LEU A 301 12.42 -0.49 8.73
N GLN A 302 13.29 -1.41 9.12
CA GLN A 302 13.00 -2.83 9.25
C GLN A 302 13.35 -3.21 10.70
N LEU A 303 12.34 -3.45 11.51
CA LEU A 303 12.46 -3.70 12.95
C LEU A 303 12.18 -5.17 13.23
N ASN A 304 13.23 -5.93 13.54
CA ASN A 304 13.11 -7.30 14.03
C ASN A 304 12.43 -7.29 15.41
N LEU A 305 11.17 -7.75 15.48
CA LEU A 305 10.38 -7.69 16.71
C LEU A 305 10.93 -8.64 17.79
N ASP A 306 11.46 -9.80 17.40
CA ASP A 306 12.04 -10.76 18.35
C ASP A 306 13.26 -10.20 19.09
N LYS A 307 13.99 -9.27 18.46
CA LYS A 307 15.18 -8.64 19.03
C LYS A 307 14.90 -7.35 19.79
N PHE A 308 13.89 -6.61 19.34
CA PHE A 308 13.70 -5.21 19.72
C PHE A 308 12.47 -4.96 20.59
N CYS A 309 11.65 -5.98 20.81
CA CYS A 309 10.62 -6.01 21.84
C CYS A 309 11.15 -6.73 23.09
N GLN A 310 11.10 -6.06 24.23
CA GLN A 310 11.34 -6.66 25.54
C GLN A 310 10.00 -6.90 26.21
N PHE A 311 9.69 -8.17 26.49
CA PHE A 311 8.44 -8.60 27.10
C PHE A 311 8.65 -8.74 28.61
N ASP A 312 7.92 -7.95 29.38
CA ASP A 312 7.88 -8.06 30.84
C ASP A 312 6.72 -8.99 31.24
N SER A 313 7.07 -10.13 31.82
CA SER A 313 6.10 -11.16 32.25
C SER A 313 5.24 -10.70 33.42
N ASP A 314 5.75 -9.81 34.27
CA ASP A 314 5.10 -9.42 35.52
C ASP A 314 4.09 -8.30 35.25
N THR A 315 4.43 -7.38 34.36
CA THR A 315 3.59 -6.22 34.04
C THR A 315 2.74 -6.38 32.77
N ASN A 316 2.97 -7.43 31.99
CA ASN A 316 2.41 -7.62 30.63
C ASN A 316 2.75 -6.49 29.65
N MET A 317 3.78 -5.69 29.97
CA MET A 317 4.23 -4.60 29.13
C MET A 317 5.28 -5.07 28.13
N ILE A 318 5.26 -4.46 26.95
CA ILE A 318 6.24 -4.68 25.89
C ILE A 318 6.94 -3.36 25.64
N GLU A 319 8.21 -3.25 25.98
CA GLU A 319 9.03 -2.11 25.58
C GLU A 319 9.61 -2.35 24.19
N ILE A 320 9.42 -1.39 23.29
CA ILE A 320 9.83 -1.48 21.89
C ILE A 320 10.90 -0.43 21.64
N THR A 321 12.10 -0.87 21.27
CA THR A 321 13.26 0.01 21.06
C THR A 321 13.91 -0.24 19.70
N HIS A 322 14.92 0.55 19.33
CA HIS A 322 15.79 0.25 18.21
C HIS A 322 17.20 0.75 18.50
N ASN A 323 18.22 0.05 18.03
CA ASN A 323 19.60 0.37 18.37
C ASN A 323 20.22 1.46 17.49
N GLY A 324 19.49 2.07 16.55
CA GLY A 324 20.02 3.09 15.64
C GLY A 324 20.83 2.53 14.46
N ALA A 325 20.84 1.21 14.23
CA ALA A 325 21.48 0.64 13.04
C ALA A 325 20.83 1.18 11.75
N ILE A 326 21.66 1.59 10.80
CA ILE A 326 21.20 2.16 9.54
C ILE A 326 22.20 1.87 8.43
N THR A 327 21.67 1.68 7.23
CA THR A 327 22.45 1.42 6.02
C THR A 327 22.06 2.40 4.93
N ARG A 328 22.99 2.62 3.99
CA ARG A 328 22.81 3.37 2.74
C ARG A 328 22.89 2.41 1.55
N GLY A 329 22.21 1.28 1.65
CA GLY A 329 22.22 0.26 0.61
C GLY A 329 23.62 -0.28 0.32
N ARG A 330 24.08 -0.15 -0.94
CA ARG A 330 25.40 -0.61 -1.43
C ARG A 330 26.56 0.12 -0.77
N ASP A 331 26.31 1.30 -0.22
CA ASP A 331 27.36 2.10 0.42
C ASP A 331 27.60 1.70 1.89
N GLY A 332 26.97 0.60 2.32
CA GLY A 332 27.21 -0.02 3.62
C GLY A 332 26.46 0.66 4.78
N ALA A 333 26.95 0.37 5.99
CA ALA A 333 26.40 0.92 7.22
C ALA A 333 26.79 2.40 7.40
N LEU A 334 25.88 3.20 7.96
CA LEU A 334 26.19 4.57 8.39
C LEU A 334 26.48 4.61 9.90
N PRO A 335 27.23 5.61 10.38
CA PRO A 335 27.59 5.70 11.80
C PRO A 335 26.35 5.82 12.70
N LYS A 336 26.12 4.81 13.55
CA LYS A 336 25.01 4.79 14.52
C LYS A 336 24.98 6.04 15.39
N LYS A 337 26.14 6.48 15.90
CA LYS A 337 26.25 7.64 16.80
C LYS A 337 25.75 8.93 16.14
N GLU A 338 26.03 9.10 14.84
CA GLU A 338 25.57 10.26 14.08
C GLU A 338 24.06 10.23 13.85
N LEU A 339 23.48 9.06 13.55
CA LEU A 339 22.02 8.93 13.48
C LEU A 339 21.38 9.25 14.84
N LEU A 340 21.93 8.74 15.94
CA LEU A 340 21.41 9.04 17.28
C LEU A 340 21.48 10.54 17.59
N ALA A 341 22.60 11.20 17.29
CA ALA A 341 22.73 12.65 17.46
C ALA A 341 21.74 13.43 16.56
N TYR A 342 21.55 12.97 15.33
CA TYR A 342 20.59 13.53 14.39
C TYR A 342 19.15 13.45 14.92
N VAL A 343 18.76 12.29 15.44
CA VAL A 343 17.43 12.07 16.03
C VAL A 343 17.29 12.85 17.34
N GLN A 344 18.29 12.84 18.22
CA GLN A 344 18.30 13.59 19.49
C GLN A 344 18.05 15.08 19.27
N LYS A 345 18.64 15.66 18.21
CA LYS A 345 18.46 17.07 17.87
C LYS A 345 17.03 17.41 17.41
N ARG A 346 16.34 16.48 16.73
CA ARG A 346 15.05 16.72 16.06
C ARG A 346 13.85 16.11 16.77
N ALA A 347 14.06 15.10 17.58
CA ALA A 347 13.07 14.33 18.34
C ALA A 347 13.73 13.78 19.62
N PRO A 348 14.12 14.66 20.56
CA PRO A 348 14.87 14.27 21.75
C PRO A 348 14.15 13.22 22.61
N GLU A 349 12.82 13.20 22.58
CA GLU A 349 12.00 12.24 23.32
C GLU A 349 12.16 10.79 22.84
N LEU A 350 12.65 10.59 21.60
CA LEU A 350 12.90 9.26 21.04
C LEU A 350 14.22 8.67 21.51
N VAL A 351 15.16 9.45 22.05
CA VAL A 351 16.50 8.96 22.39
C VAL A 351 16.66 8.88 23.91
N LYS A 352 16.92 7.68 24.42
CA LYS A 352 17.31 7.47 25.82
C LYS A 352 18.36 6.37 25.88
N ASN A 353 19.37 6.53 26.75
CA ASN A 353 20.41 5.52 26.98
C ASN A 353 21.04 4.96 25.68
N ASP A 354 21.39 5.83 24.72
CA ASP A 354 21.95 5.46 23.40
C ASP A 354 21.10 4.49 22.56
N ARG A 355 19.78 4.52 22.78
CA ARG A 355 18.77 3.76 22.04
C ARG A 355 17.62 4.65 21.61
N ILE A 356 16.96 4.23 20.55
CA ILE A 356 15.69 4.79 20.11
C ILE A 356 14.57 4.08 20.89
N HIS A 357 13.77 4.81 21.65
CA HIS A 357 12.59 4.29 22.33
C HIS A 357 11.36 4.59 21.47
N LEU A 358 10.71 3.54 20.98
CA LEU A 358 9.55 3.66 20.10
C LEU A 358 8.26 3.68 20.91
N GLY A 359 8.15 2.87 21.97
CA GLY A 359 6.97 2.90 22.84
C GLY A 359 6.92 1.75 23.83
N CYS A 360 5.86 1.73 24.63
CA CYS A 360 5.57 0.66 25.58
C CYS A 360 4.09 0.28 25.46
N LEU A 361 3.78 -0.99 25.20
CA LEU A 361 2.42 -1.47 24.94
C LEU A 361 1.99 -2.53 25.95
N ASP A 362 0.72 -2.49 26.35
CA ASP A 362 0.10 -3.52 27.19
C ASP A 362 -0.42 -4.67 26.30
N ARG A 363 0.12 -5.88 26.49
CA ARG A 363 -0.25 -7.07 25.72
C ARG A 363 -1.42 -7.84 26.32
N SER A 364 -1.90 -7.47 27.51
CA SER A 364 -3.00 -8.16 28.19
C SER A 364 -4.38 -7.84 27.60
N ARG A 365 -4.45 -6.99 26.58
CA ARG A 365 -5.68 -6.54 25.93
C ARG A 365 -5.45 -6.28 24.44
N LEU A 366 -6.55 -6.14 23.69
CA LEU A 366 -6.46 -5.73 22.29
C LEU A 366 -5.85 -4.33 22.15
N LEU A 367 -4.94 -4.18 21.17
CA LEU A 367 -4.43 -2.87 20.79
C LEU A 367 -5.57 -2.09 20.11
N GLU A 368 -5.72 -0.82 20.50
CA GLU A 368 -6.79 0.04 20.00
C GLU A 368 -6.24 1.40 19.58
N TRP A 369 -6.71 1.92 18.44
CA TRP A 369 -6.32 3.25 17.94
C TRP A 369 -6.60 4.39 18.93
N ARG A 370 -7.56 4.22 19.85
CA ARG A 370 -7.87 5.19 20.91
C ARG A 370 -6.90 5.16 22.10
N ASN A 371 -6.09 4.11 22.22
CA ASN A 371 -5.15 3.95 23.33
C ASN A 371 -3.97 4.94 23.18
N PRO A 372 -3.67 5.79 24.17
CA PRO A 372 -2.58 6.77 24.09
C PRO A 372 -1.19 6.16 23.86
N ASN A 373 -0.91 4.99 24.44
CA ASN A 373 0.37 4.31 24.25
C ASN A 373 0.51 3.76 22.82
N VAL A 374 -0.57 3.24 22.25
CA VAL A 374 -0.63 2.84 20.83
C VAL A 374 -0.40 4.06 19.93
N GLN A 375 -1.09 5.18 20.21
CA GLN A 375 -0.91 6.41 19.43
C GLN A 375 0.54 6.92 19.50
N SER A 376 1.12 6.97 20.70
CA SER A 376 2.51 7.39 20.87
C SER A 376 3.48 6.45 20.16
N PHE A 377 3.27 5.13 20.25
CA PHE A 377 4.11 4.15 19.57
C PHE A 377 4.07 4.33 18.04
N ILE A 378 2.88 4.43 17.45
CA ILE A 378 2.72 4.63 16.01
C ILE A 378 3.34 5.96 15.58
N ARG A 379 3.12 7.06 16.32
CA ARG A 379 3.75 8.36 16.04
C ARG A 379 5.27 8.24 16.02
N ASN A 380 5.84 7.65 17.07
CA ASN A 380 7.29 7.55 17.25
C ASN A 380 7.91 6.67 16.15
N LEU A 381 7.23 5.60 15.77
CA LEU A 381 7.62 4.68 14.71
C LEU A 381 7.66 5.39 13.34
N LEU A 382 6.59 6.11 12.98
CA LEU A 382 6.51 6.87 11.73
C LEU A 382 7.54 8.01 11.71
N ARG A 383 7.60 8.81 12.79
CA ARG A 383 8.55 9.93 12.93
C ARG A 383 9.99 9.45 12.83
N TYR A 384 10.33 8.33 13.48
CA TYR A 384 11.67 7.77 13.41
C TYR A 384 12.03 7.34 11.98
N ALA A 385 11.11 6.73 11.24
CA ALA A 385 11.33 6.38 9.84
C ALA A 385 11.61 7.62 8.98
N VAL A 386 10.81 8.69 9.11
CA VAL A 386 11.03 9.95 8.38
C VAL A 386 12.41 10.55 8.71
N LEU A 387 12.81 10.55 9.98
CA LEU A 387 14.12 11.04 10.40
C LEU A 387 15.29 10.20 9.85
N ARG A 388 15.12 8.88 9.73
CA ARG A 388 16.14 8.01 9.12
C ARG A 388 16.37 8.35 7.65
N ASP A 389 15.32 8.67 6.92
CA ASP A 389 15.43 9.05 5.51
C ASP A 389 16.01 10.45 5.33
N GLY A 390 15.60 11.40 6.18
CA GLY A 390 16.25 12.72 6.24
C GLY A 390 17.76 12.61 6.52
N PHE A 391 18.16 11.77 7.49
CA PHE A 391 19.57 11.52 7.77
C PHE A 391 20.32 10.94 6.57
N ARG A 392 19.75 9.92 5.87
CA ARG A 392 20.36 9.35 4.66
C ARG A 392 20.52 10.39 3.55
N SER A 393 19.53 11.27 3.38
CA SER A 393 19.53 12.33 2.36
C SER A 393 20.58 13.41 2.67
N GLU A 394 20.58 13.95 3.89
CA GLU A 394 21.53 14.99 4.32
C GLU A 394 22.98 14.46 4.31
N TYR A 395 23.20 13.23 4.78
CA TYR A 395 24.52 12.60 4.75
C TYR A 395 25.04 12.33 3.33
N LYS A 396 24.15 12.19 2.34
CA LYS A 396 24.53 12.11 0.92
C LYS A 396 24.98 13.47 0.38
N LYS A 397 24.44 14.58 0.88
CA LYS A 397 24.80 15.94 0.44
C LYS A 397 26.13 16.41 1.05
N SER A 398 26.53 15.87 2.20
CA SER A 398 27.75 16.27 2.93
C SER A 398 29.04 15.54 2.52
N LYS A 399 28.96 14.57 1.60
CA LYS A 399 30.09 13.83 1.03
C LYS A 399 30.06 14.00 -0.48
#